data_AF-A0A6P0VAM4-F1
#
_entry.id   AF-A0A6P0VAM4-F1
#
_cell.length_a   1.000
_cell.length_b   1.000
_cell.length_c   1.000
_cell.angle_alpha   90.00
_cell.angle_beta   90.00
_cell.angle_gamma   90.00
#
_symmetry.space_group_name_H-M   'P 1'
#
loop_
_entity.id
_entity.type
_entity.pdbx_description
1 polymer ?
#
loop_
_entity_poly.entity_id
_entity_poly.type
_entity_poly.pdbx_seq_one_letter_code
_entity_poly.pdbx_strand_id
1 'polypeptide(L)'
;MPCKETTCIDLDPANNGCDQDAQTLRIKEYQGIEVELRHSMKCQASWARSTAPISSIIYTEDVQGQKYGLYTIIKDGFQEHYSGMGPGKSLKACFQMPNQKPQCTQLIQ
;
A
#
# COMPACT_ATOMS: atom_id res chain seq x y z
N MET A 1 19.20 -5.70 9.07
CA MET A 1 18.58 -4.42 9.46
C MET A 1 17.38 -4.20 8.57
N PRO A 2 16.28 -3.59 9.05
CA PRO A 2 15.20 -3.15 8.18
C PRO A 2 15.76 -2.20 7.10
N CYS A 3 15.15 -2.19 5.92
CA CYS A 3 15.41 -1.13 4.96
C CYS A 3 14.97 0.24 5.53
N LYS A 4 15.40 1.33 4.90
CA LYS A 4 15.03 2.69 5.31
C LYS A 4 14.74 3.61 4.12
N GLU A 5 13.63 4.34 4.20
CA GLU A 5 13.16 5.31 3.20
C GLU A 5 13.22 4.75 1.77
N THR A 6 14.06 5.34 0.91
CA THR A 6 14.19 4.99 -0.51
C THR A 6 14.77 3.59 -0.73
N THR A 7 15.50 3.04 0.24
CA THR A 7 16.01 1.66 0.15
C THR A 7 14.92 0.62 0.39
N CYS A 8 13.72 1.04 0.84
CA CYS A 8 12.56 0.17 0.98
C CYS A 8 11.71 0.05 -0.29
N ILE A 9 11.97 0.85 -1.33
CA ILE A 9 11.10 0.93 -2.50
C ILE A 9 10.88 -0.46 -3.12
N ASP A 10 9.61 -0.78 -3.37
CA ASP A 10 9.10 -2.03 -3.95
C ASP A 10 9.40 -3.30 -3.13
N LEU A 11 10.02 -3.17 -1.95
CA LEU A 11 10.26 -4.30 -1.06
C LEU A 11 8.99 -4.65 -0.28
N ASP A 12 8.83 -5.95 0.00
CA ASP A 12 7.75 -6.47 0.84
C ASP A 12 7.94 -6.03 2.31
N PRO A 13 6.93 -5.41 2.94
CA PRO A 13 7.05 -4.87 4.30
C PRO A 13 7.27 -5.94 5.37
N ALA A 14 6.68 -7.13 5.22
CA ALA A 14 6.79 -8.22 6.20
C ALA A 14 8.17 -8.90 6.12
N ASN A 15 8.65 -9.17 4.91
CA ASN A 15 9.98 -9.77 4.69
C ASN A 15 11.12 -8.85 5.14
N ASN A 16 10.85 -7.54 5.30
CA ASN A 16 11.83 -6.55 5.74
C ASN A 16 11.60 -6.04 7.18
N GLY A 17 10.62 -6.61 7.90
CA GLY A 17 10.34 -6.30 9.30
C GLY A 17 9.87 -4.85 9.54
N CYS A 18 9.21 -4.27 8.54
CA CYS A 18 8.59 -2.94 8.57
C CYS A 18 7.12 -3.01 9.01
N ASP A 19 6.48 -4.17 8.90
CA ASP A 19 5.12 -4.41 9.33
C ASP A 19 4.93 -4.36 10.86
N GLN A 20 6.00 -4.63 11.62
CA GLN A 20 5.98 -4.78 13.09
C GLN A 20 5.56 -3.53 13.87
N ASP A 21 5.86 -2.33 13.36
CA ASP A 21 5.50 -1.03 13.97
C ASP A 21 4.52 -0.24 13.11
N ALA A 22 3.91 -0.90 12.12
CA ALA A 22 3.11 -0.26 11.11
C ALA A 22 1.80 0.30 11.68
N GLN A 23 1.52 1.56 11.36
CA GLN A 23 0.28 2.25 11.72
C GLN A 23 -0.53 2.58 10.47
N THR A 24 -1.84 2.58 10.59
CA THR A 24 -2.73 3.02 9.52
C THR A 24 -2.86 4.54 9.57
N LEU A 25 -2.37 5.22 8.54
CA LEU A 25 -2.44 6.68 8.42
C LEU A 25 -3.78 7.14 7.82
N ARG A 26 -4.30 6.40 6.84
CA ARG A 26 -5.59 6.69 6.19
C ARG A 26 -6.27 5.39 5.79
N ILE A 27 -7.59 5.46 5.75
CA ILE A 27 -8.48 4.37 5.32
C ILE A 27 -9.46 4.95 4.31
N LYS A 28 -9.83 4.14 3.32
CA LYS A 28 -11.00 4.37 2.48
C LYS A 28 -11.74 3.06 2.28
N GLU A 29 -13.06 3.14 2.41
CA GLU A 29 -13.95 2.06 2.00
C GLU A 29 -14.66 2.44 0.69
N TYR A 30 -14.80 1.46 -0.19
CA TYR A 30 -15.56 1.60 -1.43
C TYR A 30 -16.17 0.25 -1.83
N GLN A 31 -17.50 0.18 -1.90
CA GLN A 31 -18.23 -1.04 -2.25
C GLN A 31 -17.86 -2.27 -1.39
N GLY A 32 -17.60 -2.07 -0.10
CA GLY A 32 -17.20 -3.13 0.83
C GLY A 32 -15.71 -3.53 0.74
N ILE A 33 -14.93 -2.87 -0.11
CA ILE A 33 -13.47 -3.03 -0.18
C ILE A 33 -12.83 -1.93 0.65
N GLU A 34 -11.94 -2.32 1.54
CA GLU A 34 -11.12 -1.41 2.34
C GLU A 34 -9.74 -1.26 1.69
N VAL A 35 -9.21 -0.05 1.68
CA VAL A 35 -7.80 0.24 1.40
C VAL A 35 -7.23 1.16 2.47
N GLU A 36 -6.08 0.77 2.99
CA GLU A 36 -5.37 1.49 4.02
C GLU A 36 -3.98 1.91 3.54
N LEU A 37 -3.59 3.12 3.92
CA LEU A 37 -2.19 3.54 3.86
C LEU A 37 -1.52 3.17 5.19
N ARG A 38 -0.65 2.17 5.15
CA ARG A 38 0.17 1.72 6.29
C ARG A 38 1.50 2.45 6.27
N HIS A 39 2.06 2.78 7.43
CA HIS A 39 3.35 3.44 7.57
C HIS A 39 4.15 2.88 8.74
N SER A 40 5.44 2.60 8.51
CA SER A 40 6.41 2.20 9.54
C SER A 40 7.30 3.38 9.91
N MET A 41 7.36 3.71 11.21
CA MET A 41 8.26 4.75 11.71
C MET A 41 9.73 4.30 11.66
N LYS A 42 9.97 3.00 11.89
CA LYS A 42 11.28 2.36 11.83
C LYS A 42 11.86 2.36 10.42
N CYS A 43 11.06 1.98 9.42
CA CYS A 43 11.50 1.93 8.03
C CYS A 43 11.32 3.26 7.29
N GLN A 44 10.53 4.19 7.83
CA GLN A 44 10.16 5.45 7.17
C GLN A 44 9.60 5.22 5.76
N ALA A 45 8.76 4.20 5.65
CA ALA A 45 8.19 3.72 4.39
C ALA A 45 6.71 3.40 4.58
N SER A 46 5.94 3.50 3.50
CA SER A 46 4.49 3.28 3.51
C SER A 46 4.06 2.31 2.42
N TRP A 47 2.95 1.61 2.61
CA TRP A 47 2.40 0.67 1.61
C TRP A 47 0.88 0.64 1.70
N ALA A 48 0.25 0.08 0.67
CA ALA A 48 -1.18 -0.17 0.66
C ALA A 48 -1.47 -1.54 1.30
N ARG A 49 -2.48 -1.59 2.17
CA ARG A 49 -3.14 -2.83 2.62
C ARG A 49 -4.58 -2.79 2.14
N SER A 50 -5.10 -3.87 1.55
CA SER A 50 -6.47 -3.86 1.01
C SER A 50 -7.14 -5.23 1.04
N THR A 51 -8.46 -5.21 1.16
CA THR A 51 -9.35 -6.39 1.03
C THR A 51 -9.87 -6.57 -0.41
N ALA A 52 -9.24 -5.93 -1.40
CA ALA A 52 -9.66 -5.99 -2.79
C ALA A 52 -9.59 -7.43 -3.35
N PRO A 53 -10.49 -7.81 -4.26
CA PRO A 53 -10.54 -9.18 -4.80
C PRO A 53 -9.40 -9.49 -5.77
N ILE A 54 -9.26 -10.77 -6.13
CA ILE A 54 -8.35 -11.25 -7.19
C ILE A 54 -8.47 -10.42 -8.46
N SER A 55 -7.34 -10.27 -9.15
CA SER A 55 -7.14 -9.45 -10.35
C SER A 55 -7.16 -7.94 -10.09
N SER A 56 -7.37 -7.49 -8.85
CA SER A 56 -7.19 -6.09 -8.51
C SER A 56 -5.70 -5.75 -8.38
N ILE A 57 -5.34 -4.51 -8.71
CA ILE A 57 -4.01 -3.96 -8.54
C ILE A 57 -4.01 -3.07 -7.30
N ILE A 58 -3.05 -3.24 -6.39
CA ILE A 58 -2.84 -2.38 -5.23
C ILE A 58 -1.48 -1.70 -5.31
N TYR A 59 -1.40 -0.44 -4.89
CA TYR A 59 -0.18 0.37 -4.97
C TYR A 59 -0.28 1.61 -4.07
N THR A 60 0.84 2.30 -3.90
CA THR A 60 0.86 3.66 -3.36
C THR A 60 1.24 4.66 -4.45
N GLU A 61 0.79 5.90 -4.33
CA GLU A 61 1.08 6.97 -5.29
C GLU A 61 1.43 8.26 -4.55
N ASP A 62 2.45 8.97 -5.02
CA ASP A 62 2.84 10.27 -4.46
C ASP A 62 2.11 11.46 -5.10
N VAL A 63 2.47 12.67 -4.69
CA VAL A 63 1.84 13.91 -5.15
C VAL A 63 2.14 14.21 -6.63
N GLN A 64 3.21 13.64 -7.17
CA GLN A 64 3.61 13.76 -8.57
C GLN A 64 2.95 12.69 -9.46
N GLY A 65 2.18 11.77 -8.86
CA GLY A 65 1.55 10.66 -9.58
C GLY A 65 2.48 9.47 -9.83
N GLN A 66 3.68 9.47 -9.24
CA GLN A 66 4.57 8.32 -9.31
C GLN A 66 4.05 7.22 -8.38
N LYS A 67 4.01 6.00 -8.91
CA LYS A 67 3.46 4.81 -8.25
C LYS A 67 4.57 3.92 -7.73
N TYR A 68 4.33 3.32 -6.57
CA TYR A 68 5.26 2.39 -5.92
C TYR A 68 4.52 1.12 -5.50
N GLY A 69 5.25 0.00 -5.50
CA GLY A 69 4.81 -1.27 -4.96
C GLY A 69 3.66 -1.92 -5.71
N LEU A 70 3.51 -1.67 -7.03
CA LEU A 70 2.41 -2.24 -7.82
C LEU A 70 2.35 -3.76 -7.64
N TYR A 71 1.22 -4.23 -7.13
CA TYR A 71 0.98 -5.65 -6.90
C TYR A 71 -0.39 -6.05 -7.44
N THR A 72 -0.41 -7.07 -8.30
CA THR A 72 -1.65 -7.70 -8.77
C THR A 72 -1.99 -8.86 -7.85
N ILE A 73 -3.20 -8.84 -7.31
CA ILE A 73 -3.70 -9.89 -6.42
C ILE A 73 -3.99 -11.14 -7.26
N ILE A 74 -3.16 -12.16 -7.13
CA ILE A 74 -3.29 -13.41 -7.90
C ILE A 74 -3.87 -14.59 -7.09
N LYS A 75 -4.06 -14.43 -5.78
CA LYS A 75 -4.57 -15.48 -4.88
C LYS A 75 -5.34 -14.87 -3.71
N ASP A 76 -6.57 -15.33 -3.49
CA ASP A 76 -7.47 -14.91 -2.39
C ASP A 76 -7.39 -15.83 -1.16
N GLY A 77 -6.17 -16.28 -0.84
CA GLY A 77 -5.95 -17.13 0.33
C GLY A 77 -5.87 -16.35 1.65
N PHE A 78 -5.89 -15.02 1.57
CA PHE A 78 -5.67 -14.09 2.67
C PHE A 78 -6.76 -13.03 2.60
N GLN A 79 -7.33 -12.63 3.75
CA GLN A 79 -8.35 -11.59 3.81
C GLN A 79 -7.81 -10.19 3.45
N GLU A 80 -6.48 -10.03 3.50
CA GLU A 80 -5.80 -8.76 3.27
C GLU A 80 -4.58 -8.96 2.35
N HIS A 81 -4.37 -8.00 1.45
CA HIS A 81 -3.28 -7.98 0.49
C HIS A 81 -2.42 -6.73 0.67
N TYR A 82 -1.12 -6.86 0.41
CA TYR A 82 -0.13 -5.82 0.64
C TYR A 82 0.59 -5.46 -0.65
N SER A 83 0.74 -4.16 -0.90
CA SER A 83 1.63 -3.66 -1.94
C SER A 83 3.09 -3.72 -1.46
N GLY A 84 4.04 -3.57 -2.39
CA GLY A 84 5.40 -3.18 -2.02
C GLY A 84 5.42 -1.80 -1.35
N MET A 85 6.52 -1.49 -0.66
CA MET A 85 6.70 -0.22 0.03
C MET A 85 7.05 0.94 -0.94
N GLY A 86 6.58 2.14 -0.60
CA GLY A 86 6.98 3.42 -1.15
C GLY A 86 7.67 4.29 -0.09
N PRO A 87 8.36 5.36 -0.51
CA PRO A 87 9.18 6.17 0.40
C PRO A 87 8.33 7.14 1.23
N GLY A 88 8.69 7.31 2.50
CA GLY A 88 8.09 8.33 3.37
C GLY A 88 6.60 8.11 3.64
N LYS A 89 5.90 9.20 4.01
CA LYS A 89 4.47 9.19 4.38
C LYS A 89 3.56 9.95 3.42
N SER A 90 4.11 10.79 2.54
CA SER A 90 3.36 11.68 1.65
C SER A 90 2.82 10.96 0.42
N LEU A 91 2.08 9.87 0.67
CA LEU A 91 1.49 8.99 -0.32
C LEU A 91 -0.03 8.88 -0.11
N LYS A 92 -0.72 8.34 -1.10
CA LYS A 92 -2.06 7.75 -0.97
C LYS A 92 -1.97 6.26 -1.30
N ALA A 93 -2.77 5.44 -0.63
CA ALA A 93 -2.92 4.03 -0.96
C ALA A 93 -4.09 3.86 -1.93
N CYS A 94 -3.91 3.03 -2.95
CA CYS A 94 -4.87 2.82 -4.03
C CYS A 94 -5.11 1.33 -4.27
N PHE A 95 -6.33 1.00 -4.66
CA PHE A 95 -6.66 -0.25 -5.34
C PHE A 95 -7.40 0.01 -6.65
N GLN A 96 -7.31 -0.92 -7.60
CA GLN A 96 -7.98 -0.84 -8.88
C GLN A 96 -8.49 -2.22 -9.29
N MET A 97 -9.81 -2.38 -9.31
CA MET A 97 -10.46 -3.56 -9.88
C MET A 97 -10.35 -3.55 -11.42
N PRO A 98 -10.42 -4.74 -12.07
CA PRO A 98 -10.42 -4.83 -13.53
C PRO A 98 -11.46 -3.91 -14.17
N ASN A 99 -11.04 -3.15 -15.18
CA ASN A 99 -11.89 -2.22 -15.95
C ASN A 99 -12.53 -1.08 -15.13
N GLN A 100 -12.06 -0.82 -13.91
CA GLN A 100 -12.54 0.29 -13.09
C GLN A 100 -11.46 1.36 -12.88
N LYS A 101 -11.91 2.56 -12.51
CA LYS A 101 -11.00 3.64 -12.07
C LYS A 101 -10.41 3.30 -10.70
N PRO A 102 -9.14 3.65 -10.45
CA PRO A 102 -8.51 3.42 -9.15
C PRO A 102 -9.25 4.17 -8.05
N GLN A 103 -9.38 3.52 -6.91
CA GLN A 103 -9.92 4.07 -5.68
C GLN A 103 -8.79 4.25 -4.68
N CYS A 104 -8.53 5.50 -4.30
CA CYS A 104 -7.44 5.83 -3.40
C CYS A 104 -7.92 6.51 -2.12
N THR A 105 -7.15 6.33 -1.04
CA THR A 105 -7.25 7.18 0.15
C THR A 105 -7.00 8.65 -0.19
N GLN A 106 -7.33 9.56 0.72
CA GLN A 106 -6.79 10.91 0.64
C GLN A 106 -5.26 10.88 0.73
N LEU A 107 -4.63 11.81 0.03
CA LEU A 107 -3.19 12.03 0.08
C LEU A 107 -2.81 12.61 1.46
N ILE A 108 -1.74 12.09 2.06
CA ILE A 108 -1.08 12.74 3.20
C ILE A 108 -0.24 13.90 2.68
N GLN A 109 -0.49 15.11 3.17
CA GLN A 109 0.35 16.29 2.96
C GLN A 109 1.34 16.45 4.11
#